data_AF-A0A8T5QN79-F1
#
_entry.id   AF-A0A8T5QN79-F1
#
_cell.length_a   1.000
_cell.length_b   1.000
_cell.length_c   1.000
_cell.angle_alpha   90.00
_cell.angle_beta   90.00
_cell.angle_gamma   90.00
#
_symmetry.space_group_name_H-M   'P 1'
#
loop_
_entity.id
_entity.type
_entity.pdbx_description
1 polymer ?
#
loop_
_entity_poly.entity_id
_entity_poly.type
_entity_poly.pdbx_seq_one_letter_code
_entity_poly.pdbx_strand_id
1 'polypeptide(L)'
;MKINPYLTQDCNITEADLEREDVRICYIARVLTKGTWQDIQDIGLDSIEKYLPIVTIPQDRRDFWEWYFNKGEHSDNKTPEETHCNSI
;
A
#
# COMPACT_ATOMS: atom_id res chain seq x y z
N MET A 1 -3.86 -0.47 -13.35
CA MET A 1 -2.63 -0.80 -12.61
C MET A 1 -1.54 -1.01 -13.65
N LYS A 2 -0.49 -0.18 -13.63
CA LYS A 2 0.62 -0.29 -14.57
C LYS A 2 1.68 -1.21 -14.00
N ILE A 3 2.23 -2.12 -14.81
CA ILE A 3 3.31 -3.00 -14.36
C ILE A 3 4.65 -2.29 -14.44
N ASN A 4 5.42 -2.39 -13.36
CA ASN A 4 6.83 -2.08 -13.37
C ASN A 4 7.63 -3.31 -13.81
N PRO A 5 8.24 -3.29 -15.02
CA PRO A 5 8.92 -4.45 -15.57
C PRO A 5 10.12 -4.86 -14.71
N TYR A 6 10.75 -3.95 -13.96
CA TYR A 6 11.86 -4.28 -13.06
C TYR A 6 11.44 -5.21 -11.92
N LEU A 7 10.16 -5.15 -11.53
CA LEU A 7 9.59 -6.01 -10.50
C LEU A 7 9.11 -7.36 -11.06
N THR A 8 9.15 -7.58 -12.37
CA THR A 8 8.62 -8.80 -13.02
C THR A 8 9.60 -9.50 -13.96
N GLN A 9 10.85 -9.02 -14.05
CA GLN A 9 11.86 -9.52 -15.01
C GLN A 9 12.14 -11.03 -14.92
N ASP A 10 12.00 -11.59 -13.73
CA ASP A 10 12.24 -13.00 -13.42
C ASP A 10 11.03 -13.90 -13.68
N CYS A 11 9.85 -13.34 -13.95
CA CYS A 11 8.60 -14.10 -14.08
C CYS A 11 7.79 -13.80 -15.35
N ASN A 12 8.22 -12.87 -16.21
CA ASN A 12 7.51 -12.47 -17.44
C ASN A 12 6.01 -12.17 -17.22
N ILE A 13 5.66 -11.58 -16.09
CA ILE A 13 4.27 -11.24 -15.75
C ILE A 13 3.80 -10.11 -16.67
N THR A 14 2.69 -10.34 -17.36
CA THR A 14 2.03 -9.34 -18.22
C THR A 14 0.87 -8.65 -17.48
N GLU A 15 0.37 -7.54 -18.03
CA GLU A 15 -0.79 -6.83 -17.45
C GLU A 15 -2.04 -7.72 -17.44
N ALA A 16 -2.22 -8.58 -18.44
CA ALA A 16 -3.33 -9.52 -18.49
C ALA A 16 -3.25 -10.57 -17.37
N ASP A 17 -2.04 -10.94 -16.93
CA ASP A 17 -1.86 -11.91 -15.84
C ASP A 17 -2.33 -11.36 -14.49
N LEU A 18 -2.37 -10.02 -14.32
CA LEU A 18 -2.86 -9.39 -13.09
C LEU A 18 -4.37 -9.54 -12.86
N GLU A 19 -5.12 -10.04 -13.84
CA GLU A 19 -6.51 -10.46 -13.64
C GLU A 19 -6.60 -11.70 -12.74
N ARG A 20 -5.52 -12.49 -12.67
CA ARG A 20 -5.44 -13.62 -11.75
C ARG A 20 -5.02 -13.15 -10.37
N GLU A 21 -5.77 -13.59 -9.36
CA GLU A 21 -5.59 -13.14 -7.99
C GLU A 21 -4.24 -13.57 -7.39
N ASP A 22 -3.77 -14.79 -7.71
CA ASP A 22 -2.46 -15.30 -7.27
C ASP A 22 -1.29 -14.45 -7.81
N VAL A 23 -1.35 -14.07 -9.09
CA VAL A 23 -0.37 -13.19 -9.73
C VAL A 23 -0.41 -11.79 -9.12
N ARG A 24 -1.61 -11.28 -8.86
CA ARG A 24 -1.79 -9.97 -8.22
C ARG A 24 -1.19 -9.93 -6.83
N ILE A 25 -1.42 -10.94 -5.99
CA ILE A 25 -0.82 -11.08 -4.66
C ILE A 25 0.70 -11.10 -4.77
N CYS A 26 1.26 -11.88 -5.70
CA CYS A 26 2.69 -11.96 -5.94
C CYS A 26 3.28 -10.61 -6.36
N TYR A 27 2.62 -9.88 -7.26
CA TYR A 27 3.07 -8.57 -7.70
C TYR A 27 3.03 -7.54 -6.56
N ILE A 28 1.94 -7.50 -5.79
CA ILE A 28 1.83 -6.60 -4.63
C ILE A 28 2.95 -6.90 -3.63
N ALA A 29 3.22 -8.16 -3.30
CA ALA A 29 4.32 -8.54 -2.41
C ALA A 29 5.68 -7.98 -2.86
N ARG A 30 5.94 -7.99 -4.18
CA ARG A 30 7.17 -7.42 -4.78
C ARG A 30 7.20 -5.90 -4.67
N VAL A 31 6.08 -5.23 -4.92
CA VAL A 31 5.98 -3.77 -4.76
C VAL A 31 6.22 -3.37 -3.31
N LEU A 32 5.61 -4.06 -2.34
CA LEU A 32 5.79 -3.74 -0.92
C LEU A 32 7.22 -4.01 -0.41
N THR A 33 7.99 -4.84 -1.11
CA THR A 33 9.36 -5.20 -0.71
C THR A 33 10.42 -4.36 -1.43
N LYS A 34 10.24 -4.07 -2.72
CA LYS A 34 11.26 -3.47 -3.60
C LYS A 34 10.74 -2.36 -4.51
N GLY A 35 9.44 -2.07 -4.46
CA GLY A 35 8.81 -1.06 -5.30
C GLY A 35 9.17 0.36 -4.89
N THR A 36 8.91 1.27 -5.81
CA THR A 36 8.99 2.71 -5.61
C THR A 36 7.68 3.28 -5.08
N TRP A 37 7.71 4.55 -4.66
CA TRP A 37 6.47 5.26 -4.31
C TRP A 37 5.46 5.32 -5.46
N GLN A 38 5.94 5.45 -6.70
CA GLN A 38 5.05 5.44 -7.87
C GLN A 38 4.34 4.09 -8.02
N ASP A 39 5.03 2.98 -7.79
CA ASP A 39 4.44 1.64 -7.86
C ASP A 39 3.34 1.44 -6.80
N ILE A 40 3.53 2.01 -5.61
CA ILE A 40 2.53 2.04 -4.54
C ILE A 40 1.29 2.84 -4.97
N GLN A 41 1.49 4.01 -5.58
CA GLN A 41 0.40 4.85 -6.09
C GLN A 41 -0.39 4.16 -7.22
N ASP A 42 0.31 3.44 -8.10
CA ASP A 42 -0.30 2.74 -9.24
C ASP A 42 -1.17 1.53 -8.81
N ILE A 43 -0.90 0.96 -7.63
CA ILE A 43 -1.71 -0.11 -7.01
C ILE A 43 -2.85 0.47 -6.18
N GLY A 44 -2.58 1.57 -5.47
CA GLY A 44 -3.50 2.21 -4.53
C GLY A 44 -3.45 1.58 -3.13
N LEU A 45 -3.63 2.42 -2.10
CA LEU A 45 -3.54 2.01 -0.71
C LEU A 45 -4.65 1.02 -0.31
N ASP A 46 -5.88 1.21 -0.79
CA ASP A 46 -7.01 0.29 -0.53
C ASP A 46 -6.71 -1.15 -0.98
N SER A 47 -6.08 -1.28 -2.15
CA SER A 47 -5.64 -2.58 -2.66
C SER A 47 -4.56 -3.17 -1.75
N ILE A 48 -3.56 -2.37 -1.38
CA ILE A 48 -2.48 -2.82 -0.50
C ILE A 48 -3.04 -3.30 0.84
N GLU A 49 -3.92 -2.53 1.47
CA GLU A 49 -4.57 -2.88 2.74
C GLU A 49 -5.37 -4.18 2.61
N LYS A 50 -6.17 -4.32 1.55
CA LYS A 50 -6.93 -5.54 1.27
C LYS A 50 -6.05 -6.78 1.18
N TYR A 51 -4.91 -6.69 0.51
CA TYR A 51 -4.02 -7.82 0.25
C TYR A 51 -2.95 -8.03 1.32
N LEU A 52 -2.70 -7.06 2.20
CA LEU A 52 -1.67 -7.11 3.24
C LEU A 52 -1.76 -8.37 4.14
N PRO A 53 -2.95 -8.87 4.54
CA PRO A 53 -3.06 -10.09 5.35
C PRO A 53 -2.59 -11.37 4.62
N ILE A 54 -2.60 -11.38 3.29
CA ILE A 54 -2.35 -12.59 2.49
C ILE A 54 -1.04 -12.55 1.67
N VAL A 55 -0.44 -11.38 1.49
CA VAL A 55 0.86 -11.25 0.80
C VAL A 55 2.00 -11.81 1.65
N THR A 56 2.88 -12.59 1.03
CA THR A 56 4.09 -13.07 1.69
C THR A 56 5.22 -12.06 1.46
N ILE A 57 5.58 -11.32 2.51
CA ILE A 57 6.66 -10.32 2.49
C ILE A 57 7.54 -10.47 3.74
N PRO A 58 8.79 -9.98 3.72
CA PRO A 58 9.65 -9.95 4.90
C PRO A 58 8.98 -9.25 6.10
N GLN A 59 9.23 -9.75 7.32
CA GLN A 59 8.54 -9.29 8.53
C GLN A 59 8.74 -7.80 8.80
N ASP A 60 9.94 -7.27 8.58
CA ASP A 60 10.25 -5.84 8.71
C ASP A 60 9.40 -4.95 7.79
N ARG A 61 9.10 -5.44 6.58
CA ARG A 61 8.21 -4.75 5.64
C ARG A 61 6.76 -4.86 6.08
N ARG A 62 6.34 -6.04 6.56
CA ARG A 62 5.00 -6.25 7.11
C ARG A 62 4.74 -5.32 8.29
N ASP A 63 5.64 -5.26 9.26
CA ASP A 63 5.51 -4.43 10.45
C ASP A 63 5.34 -2.95 10.08
N PHE A 64 6.10 -2.46 9.09
CA PHE A 64 5.95 -1.10 8.57
C PHE A 64 4.56 -0.83 8.00
N TRP A 65 4.05 -1.71 7.13
CA TRP A 65 2.76 -1.52 6.48
C TRP A 65 1.60 -1.65 7.47
N GLU A 66 1.65 -2.63 8.37
CA GLU A 66 0.66 -2.79 9.43
C GLU A 66 0.66 -1.56 10.36
N TRP A 67 1.83 -1.03 10.74
CA TRP A 67 1.91 0.24 11.47
C TRP A 67 1.30 1.41 10.69
N TYR A 68 1.58 1.52 9.39
CA TYR A 68 1.08 2.60 8.55
C TYR A 68 -0.45 2.63 8.50
N PHE A 69 -1.09 1.49 8.22
CA PHE A 69 -2.55 1.42 8.14
C PHE A 69 -3.21 1.58 9.51
N ASN A 70 -2.62 1.01 10.58
CA ASN A 70 -3.12 1.20 11.94
C ASN A 70 -2.99 2.64 12.46
N LYS A 71 -2.10 3.46 11.89
CA LYS A 71 -2.02 4.91 12.18
C LYS A 71 -3.00 5.73 11.35
N GLY A 72 -3.39 5.24 10.17
CA GLY A 72 -4.36 5.89 9.27
C GLY A 72 -5.77 6.00 9.85
N GLU A 73 -6.21 5.04 10.67
CA GLU A 73 -7.50 5.08 11.36
C GLU A 73 -7.63 6.20 12.42
N HIS A 74 -6.52 6.86 12.79
CA HIS A 74 -6.51 7.97 13.76
C HIS A 74 -6.33 9.35 13.12
N SER A 75 -6.32 9.45 11.79
CA SER A 75 -6.22 10.75 11.09
C SER A 75 -7.58 11.31 10.63
N ASP A 76 -8.69 10.88 11.25
CA ASP A 76 -9.89 11.70 11.38
C ASP A 76 -9.76 12.64 12.59
N ASN A 77 -8.64 13.34 12.70
CA ASN A 77 -8.57 14.48 13.62
C ASN A 77 -9.31 15.64 12.97
N LYS A 78 -10.59 15.72 13.36
CA LYS A 78 -11.39 16.93 13.51
C LYS A 78 -10.50 18.17 13.47
N THR A 79 -10.77 19.04 12.51
CA THR A 79 -10.36 20.44 12.56
C THR A 79 -10.60 20.94 13.99
N PRO A 80 -9.59 21.50 14.68
CA PRO A 80 -9.87 22.18 15.93
C PRO A 80 -10.82 23.32 15.58
N GLU A 81 -12.06 23.26 16.05
CA GLU A 81 -12.89 24.46 16.13
C GLU A 81 -12.04 25.51 16.86
N GLU A 82 -11.77 26.61 16.16
CA GLU A 82 -11.02 27.75 16.66
C GLU A 82 -11.62 28.17 18.00
N THR A 83 -10.98 27.79 19.10
CA THR A 83 -11.25 28.38 20.40
C THR A 83 -10.66 29.78 20.35
N HIS A 84 -11.42 30.71 19.79
CA HIS A 84 -11.17 32.12 19.97
C HIS A 84 -11.55 32.47 21.40
N CYS A 85 -10.59 32.35 22.31
CA CYS A 85 -10.56 33.16 23.51
C CYS A 85 -10.44 34.63 23.06
N ASN A 86 -11.51 35.40 23.27
CA ASN A 86 -11.44 36.85 23.50
C ASN A 86 -12.40 37.10 24.68
N SER A 87 -11.89 37.24 25.91
CA SER A 87 -11.25 38.42 26.49
C SER A 87 -12.26 39.23 27.30
N ILE A 88 -12.07 39.16 28.64
CA ILE A 88 -12.41 40.12 29.71
C ILE A 88 -13.86 40.61 29.82
#